data_AF-A0A815S8I6-F1
#
_entry.id   AF-A0A815S8I6-F1
#
_cell.length_a   1.000
_cell.length_b   1.000
_cell.length_c   1.000
_cell.angle_alpha   90.00
_cell.angle_beta   90.00
_cell.angle_gamma   90.00
#
_symmetry.space_group_name_H-M   'P 1'
#
loop_
_entity.id
_entity.type
_entity.pdbx_description
1 polymer ?
#
loop_
_entity_poly.entity_id
_entity_poly.type
_entity_poly.pdbx_seq_one_letter_code
_entity_poly.pdbx_strand_id
1 'polypeptide(L)'
;MFRFNLFQTYFLIATWTSLMNPIVLSNKTLINLLNNGGYAIISAEHNPNLSNNEFGLTDEAIQERLGNLSTDLTNKYLYSNVLGVYDGASEYSFLVILHNDLPDRERALIYRLGEKYNQDSVIYVKQALPVVQQLIYTTGPLNGTYVEGQGYKILTTDVTDNYSSVQLCSNVTLTFTLNFDFEQMITNNNTKTKTQQLIKHHAQNRMRNQLRKSIRLVH
;
A
#
# COMPACT_ATOMS: atom_id res chain seq x y z
N MET A 1 -25.04 -15.88 -32.47
CA MET A 1 -25.49 -14.67 -31.74
C MET A 1 -25.40 -14.98 -30.25
N PHE A 2 -24.20 -14.85 -29.66
CA PHE A 2 -23.96 -15.19 -28.25
C PHE A 2 -24.07 -13.93 -27.40
N ARG A 3 -25.02 -13.96 -26.45
CA ARG A 3 -25.28 -12.87 -25.50
C ARG A 3 -24.22 -12.90 -24.40
N PHE A 4 -23.63 -11.73 -24.15
CA PHE A 4 -22.76 -11.45 -23.01
C PHE A 4 -23.48 -11.72 -21.69
N ASN A 5 -22.90 -12.59 -20.85
CA ASN A 5 -23.24 -12.68 -19.44
C ASN A 5 -22.45 -11.59 -18.70
N LEU A 6 -23.06 -10.40 -18.57
CA LEU A 6 -22.67 -9.43 -17.55
C LEU A 6 -23.19 -9.95 -16.19
N PHE A 7 -22.42 -10.82 -15.55
CA PHE A 7 -22.65 -11.12 -14.15
C PHE A 7 -22.06 -10.00 -13.30
N GLN A 8 -22.98 -9.21 -12.76
CA GLN A 8 -22.89 -8.40 -11.54
C GLN A 8 -21.65 -8.66 -10.66
N THR A 9 -20.65 -7.78 -10.72
CA THR A 9 -19.67 -7.51 -9.66
C THR A 9 -20.18 -6.41 -8.71
N TYR A 10 -21.49 -6.38 -8.47
CA TYR A 10 -22.10 -5.47 -7.51
C TYR A 10 -22.12 -6.17 -6.15
N PHE A 11 -21.54 -5.52 -5.13
CA PHE A 11 -21.69 -5.79 -3.69
C PHE A 11 -20.80 -6.87 -3.02
N LEU A 12 -19.47 -6.74 -3.15
CA LEU A 12 -18.56 -7.07 -2.03
C LEU A 12 -18.03 -5.82 -1.30
N ILE A 13 -18.35 -4.62 -1.77
CA ILE A 13 -17.90 -3.34 -1.18
C ILE A 13 -18.67 -3.00 0.11
N ALA A 14 -19.87 -3.53 0.31
CA ALA A 14 -20.78 -3.09 1.38
C ALA A 14 -20.61 -3.79 2.74
N THR A 15 -19.70 -4.75 2.89
CA THR A 15 -19.56 -5.53 4.14
C THR A 15 -18.27 -5.26 4.92
N TRP A 16 -17.23 -4.67 4.31
CA TRP A 16 -15.99 -4.35 5.02
C TRP A 16 -16.11 -3.13 5.96
N THR A 17 -17.13 -2.29 5.75
CA THR A 17 -17.23 -0.95 6.34
C THR A 17 -17.91 -0.87 7.71
N SER A 18 -18.67 -1.88 8.15
CA SER A 18 -19.58 -1.71 9.30
C SER A 18 -18.91 -1.79 10.68
N LEU A 19 -17.71 -2.39 10.78
CA LEU A 19 -16.98 -2.52 12.06
C LEU A 19 -15.75 -1.62 12.17
N MET A 20 -15.27 -1.08 11.05
CA MET A 20 -13.92 -0.49 10.97
C MET A 20 -13.87 1.03 11.06
N ASN A 21 -14.98 1.70 11.41
CA ASN A 21 -15.11 3.16 11.64
C ASN A 21 -14.10 4.08 10.91
N PRO A 22 -13.88 3.92 9.58
CA PRO A 22 -12.90 4.73 8.87
C PRO A 22 -13.45 6.15 8.70
N ILE A 23 -12.57 7.15 8.74
CA ILE A 23 -12.97 8.51 8.39
C ILE A 23 -13.11 8.65 6.88
N VAL A 24 -14.14 9.38 6.46
CA VAL A 24 -14.30 9.79 5.07
C VAL A 24 -13.62 11.14 4.88
N LEU A 25 -12.56 11.16 4.09
CA LEU A 25 -11.81 12.39 3.81
C LEU A 25 -12.47 13.21 2.70
N SER A 26 -12.52 14.53 2.87
CA SER A 26 -12.81 15.42 1.75
C SER A 26 -11.63 15.45 0.77
N ASN A 27 -11.88 15.78 -0.50
CA ASN A 27 -10.82 15.95 -1.50
C ASN A 27 -9.73 16.94 -1.02
N LYS A 28 -10.15 18.10 -0.49
CA LYS A 28 -9.23 19.12 0.05
C LYS A 28 -8.42 18.58 1.22
N THR A 29 -9.04 17.82 2.12
CA THR A 29 -8.36 17.22 3.28
C THR A 29 -7.31 16.21 2.84
N LEU A 30 -7.67 15.31 1.90
CA LEU A 30 -6.73 14.32 1.39
C LEU A 30 -5.57 14.97 0.63
N ILE A 31 -5.83 15.92 -0.26
CA ILE A 31 -4.77 16.65 -0.96
C ILE A 31 -3.87 17.39 0.03
N ASN A 32 -4.43 18.00 1.07
CA ASN A 32 -3.63 18.67 2.10
C ASN A 32 -2.76 17.67 2.88
N LEU A 33 -3.32 16.52 3.27
CA LEU A 33 -2.58 15.44 3.92
C LEU A 33 -1.42 14.96 3.04
N LEU A 34 -1.69 14.71 1.75
CA LEU A 34 -0.68 14.22 0.82
C LEU A 34 0.40 15.27 0.53
N ASN A 35 0.10 16.58 0.61
CA ASN A 35 1.07 17.66 0.38
C ASN A 35 1.88 18.07 1.61
N ASN A 36 1.24 18.05 2.78
CA ASN A 36 1.78 18.72 3.97
C ASN A 36 1.79 17.84 5.22
N GLY A 37 1.09 16.71 5.21
CA GLY A 37 0.95 15.84 6.37
C GLY A 37 1.87 14.63 6.33
N GLY A 38 1.87 13.92 7.45
CA GLY A 38 2.44 12.58 7.55
C GLY A 38 1.33 11.54 7.46
N TYR A 39 1.61 10.47 6.74
CA TYR A 39 0.69 9.36 6.62
C TYR A 39 1.44 8.04 6.49
N ALA A 40 0.74 6.95 6.79
CA ALA A 40 1.20 5.61 6.46
C ALA A 40 0.13 4.87 5.66
N ILE A 41 0.56 3.92 4.83
CA ILE A 41 -0.36 2.94 4.22
C ILE A 41 0.06 1.56 4.72
N ILE A 42 -0.90 0.87 5.31
CA ILE A 42 -0.73 -0.46 5.89
C ILE A 42 -1.93 -1.33 5.57
N SER A 43 -1.68 -2.58 5.25
CA SER A 43 -2.67 -3.60 4.97
C SER A 43 -2.65 -4.68 6.07
N ALA A 44 -3.66 -5.54 6.07
CA ALA A 44 -3.61 -6.80 6.79
C ALA A 44 -4.01 -7.99 5.91
N GLU A 45 -4.07 -7.79 4.59
CA GLU A 45 -4.38 -8.82 3.60
C GLU A 45 -3.23 -9.81 3.39
N HIS A 46 -3.34 -10.66 2.37
CA HIS A 46 -2.34 -11.64 1.99
C HIS A 46 -0.99 -10.98 1.73
N ASN A 47 0.05 -11.60 2.28
CA ASN A 47 1.41 -11.30 1.87
C ASN A 47 1.81 -12.21 0.69
N PRO A 48 1.97 -11.66 -0.54
CA PRO A 48 2.25 -12.46 -1.72
C PRO A 48 3.65 -13.10 -1.72
N ASN A 49 4.55 -12.65 -0.84
CA ASN A 49 5.95 -13.05 -0.78
C ASN A 49 6.26 -14.06 0.34
N LEU A 50 5.27 -14.41 1.18
CA LEU A 50 5.42 -15.43 2.22
C LEU A 50 4.75 -16.75 1.83
N SER A 51 5.35 -17.85 2.30
CA SER A 51 5.03 -19.25 1.97
C SER A 51 3.56 -19.66 2.11
N ASN A 52 3.21 -20.86 1.60
CA ASN A 52 1.94 -21.59 1.59
C ASN A 52 0.86 -21.30 2.66
N ASN A 53 1.22 -20.89 3.89
CA ASN A 53 0.28 -20.55 4.95
C ASN A 53 -0.47 -19.23 4.69
N GLU A 54 0.13 -18.26 3.99
CA GLU A 54 -0.57 -17.05 3.55
C GLU A 54 -1.56 -17.38 2.42
N PHE A 55 -1.15 -18.20 1.44
CA PHE A 55 -2.05 -18.71 0.39
C PHE A 55 -3.24 -19.53 0.93
N GLY A 56 -3.15 -20.03 2.16
CA GLY A 56 -4.20 -20.80 2.82
C GLY A 56 -5.15 -19.99 3.72
N LEU A 57 -4.96 -18.67 3.86
CA LEU A 57 -5.88 -17.83 4.62
C LEU A 57 -7.22 -17.74 3.90
N THR A 58 -8.29 -18.05 4.63
CA THR A 58 -9.66 -17.87 4.13
C THR A 58 -10.05 -16.39 4.16
N ASP A 59 -11.06 -16.03 3.38
CA ASP A 59 -11.59 -14.66 3.36
C ASP A 59 -12.01 -14.21 4.77
N GLU A 60 -12.59 -15.09 5.59
CA GLU A 60 -12.97 -14.77 6.97
C GLU A 60 -11.77 -14.42 7.84
N ALA A 61 -10.66 -15.16 7.72
CA ALA A 61 -9.44 -14.89 8.47
C ALA A 61 -8.79 -13.54 8.07
N ILE A 62 -8.90 -13.17 6.79
CA ILE A 62 -8.44 -11.86 6.30
C ILE A 62 -9.32 -10.75 6.85
N GLN A 63 -10.64 -10.93 6.81
CA GLN A 63 -11.59 -9.96 7.37
C GLN A 63 -11.36 -9.77 8.88
N GLU A 64 -11.10 -10.84 9.62
CA GLU A 64 -10.73 -10.76 11.03
C GLU A 64 -9.41 -10.00 11.24
N ARG A 65 -8.38 -10.27 10.44
CA ARG A 65 -7.10 -9.55 10.48
C ARG A 65 -7.27 -8.06 10.20
N LEU A 66 -8.03 -7.70 9.17
CA LEU A 66 -8.35 -6.31 8.84
C LEU A 66 -9.12 -5.62 9.97
N GLY A 67 -10.09 -6.30 10.59
CA GLY A 67 -10.84 -5.79 11.75
C GLY A 67 -9.96 -5.57 12.98
N ASN A 68 -9.02 -6.49 13.23
CA ASN A 68 -8.04 -6.36 14.29
C ASN A 68 -7.08 -5.18 14.03
N LEU A 69 -6.60 -5.02 12.80
CA LEU A 69 -5.75 -3.87 12.43
C LEU A 69 -6.52 -2.55 12.59
N SER A 70 -7.75 -2.49 12.10
CA SER A 70 -8.65 -1.34 12.30
C SER A 70 -8.82 -1.00 13.79
N THR A 71 -8.99 -2.00 14.66
CA THR A 71 -9.10 -1.79 16.11
C THR A 71 -7.80 -1.21 16.70
N ASP A 72 -6.64 -1.77 16.31
CA ASP A 72 -5.33 -1.27 16.72
C ASP A 72 -5.09 0.19 16.28
N LEU A 73 -5.56 0.55 15.08
CA LEU A 73 -5.46 1.89 14.53
C LEU A 73 -6.38 2.88 15.25
N THR A 74 -7.66 2.53 15.45
CA THR A 74 -8.67 3.40 16.07
C THR A 74 -8.24 3.91 17.45
N ASN A 75 -7.50 3.09 18.21
CA ASN A 75 -7.01 3.46 19.53
C ASN A 75 -5.90 4.53 19.52
N LYS A 76 -5.33 4.86 18.35
CA LYS A 76 -4.11 5.68 18.25
C LYS A 76 -4.14 6.72 17.11
N TYR A 77 -4.89 6.46 16.05
CA TYR A 77 -4.83 7.20 14.81
C TYR A 77 -6.21 7.37 14.18
N LEU A 78 -6.34 8.40 13.35
CA LEU A 78 -7.39 8.49 12.35
C LEU A 78 -6.92 7.76 11.10
N TYR A 79 -7.83 7.08 10.40
CA TYR A 79 -7.50 6.40 9.15
C TYR A 79 -8.68 6.35 8.19
N SER A 80 -8.36 6.27 6.90
CA SER A 80 -9.31 6.06 5.81
C SER A 80 -9.01 4.73 5.13
N ASN A 81 -10.04 4.17 4.54
CA ASN A 81 -9.95 3.01 3.66
C ASN A 81 -9.20 3.35 2.37
N VAL A 82 -8.36 2.42 1.91
CA VAL A 82 -7.63 2.51 0.64
C VAL A 82 -7.72 1.18 -0.10
N LEU A 83 -7.94 1.27 -1.41
CA LEU A 83 -7.71 0.17 -2.32
C LEU A 83 -6.39 0.39 -3.05
N GLY A 84 -5.42 -0.47 -2.80
CA GLY A 84 -4.18 -0.58 -3.58
C GLY A 84 -4.38 -1.52 -4.76
N VAL A 85 -3.77 -1.21 -5.90
CA VAL A 85 -3.61 -2.16 -7.00
C VAL A 85 -2.16 -2.13 -7.44
N TYR A 86 -1.46 -3.25 -7.23
CA TYR A 86 -0.03 -3.39 -7.47
C TYR A 86 0.27 -4.73 -8.14
N ASP A 87 1.01 -4.71 -9.25
CA ASP A 87 1.30 -5.88 -10.08
C ASP A 87 0.03 -6.64 -10.52
N GLY A 88 -1.11 -5.93 -10.63
CA GLY A 88 -2.41 -6.50 -11.01
C GLY A 88 -3.15 -7.21 -9.88
N ALA A 89 -2.61 -7.25 -8.67
CA ALA A 89 -3.32 -7.69 -7.47
C ALA A 89 -3.96 -6.49 -6.78
N SER A 90 -5.20 -6.66 -6.31
CA SER A 90 -5.87 -5.67 -5.46
C SER A 90 -5.56 -5.95 -4.00
N GLU A 91 -5.43 -4.90 -3.21
CA GLU A 91 -5.14 -4.97 -1.79
C GLU A 91 -5.97 -3.95 -1.00
N TYR A 92 -6.75 -4.41 -0.01
CA TYR A 92 -7.41 -3.52 0.96
C TYR A 92 -6.42 -3.07 2.03
N SER A 93 -6.28 -1.75 2.14
CA SER A 93 -5.34 -1.10 3.05
C SER A 93 -6.02 0.03 3.83
N PHE A 94 -5.30 0.55 4.82
CA PHE A 94 -5.66 1.74 5.56
C PHE A 94 -4.62 2.83 5.34
N LEU A 95 -5.09 4.04 5.02
CA LEU A 95 -4.30 5.26 5.04
C LEU A 95 -4.45 5.90 6.41
N VAL A 96 -3.39 5.80 7.20
CA VAL A 96 -3.30 6.24 8.58
C VAL A 96 -2.75 7.66 8.60
N ILE A 97 -3.45 8.56 9.27
CA ILE A 97 -3.01 9.95 9.48
C ILE A 97 -2.09 9.97 10.69
N LEU A 98 -0.86 10.41 10.49
CA LEU A 98 0.15 10.52 11.53
C LEU A 98 0.09 11.90 12.19
N HIS A 99 0.45 11.95 13.48
CA HIS A 99 0.54 13.22 14.20
C HIS A 99 1.85 13.94 13.91
N ASN A 100 2.91 13.21 13.54
CA ASN A 100 4.27 13.70 13.27
C ASN A 100 4.98 14.36 14.46
N ASP A 101 4.43 14.27 15.66
CA ASP A 101 5.05 14.82 16.88
C ASP A 101 6.32 14.06 17.27
N LEU A 102 6.33 12.74 17.07
CA LEU A 102 7.46 11.85 17.35
C LEU A 102 7.71 10.90 16.18
N PRO A 103 8.30 11.38 15.07
CA PRO A 103 8.37 10.67 13.80
C PRO A 103 9.02 9.28 13.89
N ASP A 104 10.12 9.16 14.63
CA ASP A 104 10.83 7.87 14.77
C ASP A 104 9.99 6.85 15.55
N ARG A 105 9.23 7.32 16.54
CA ARG A 105 8.33 6.47 17.32
C ARG A 105 7.16 6.01 16.48
N GLU A 106 6.55 6.91 15.70
CA GLU A 106 5.45 6.58 14.79
C GLU A 106 5.92 5.61 13.71
N ARG A 107 7.08 5.87 13.09
CA ARG A 107 7.71 4.94 12.12
C ARG A 107 7.90 3.56 12.72
N ALA A 108 8.43 3.46 13.94
CA ALA A 108 8.63 2.19 14.64
C ALA A 108 7.32 1.50 15.04
N LEU A 109 6.23 2.25 15.26
CA LEU A 109 4.90 1.68 15.52
C LEU A 109 4.29 1.12 14.23
N ILE A 110 4.34 1.87 13.13
CA ILE A 110 3.85 1.43 11.81
C ILE A 110 4.60 0.18 11.34
N TYR A 111 5.93 0.16 11.49
CA TYR A 111 6.75 -1.04 11.22
C TYR A 111 6.26 -2.26 12.02
N ARG A 112 6.06 -2.09 13.33
CA ARG A 112 5.60 -3.18 14.22
C ARG A 112 4.18 -3.65 13.89
N LEU A 113 3.30 -2.77 13.41
CA LEU A 113 2.00 -3.17 12.92
C LEU A 113 2.13 -4.02 11.65
N GLY A 114 2.98 -3.61 10.69
CA GLY A 114 3.25 -4.40 9.49
C GLY A 114 3.79 -5.80 9.83
N GLU A 115 4.71 -5.90 10.79
CA GLU A 115 5.18 -7.19 11.32
C GLU A 115 4.06 -8.01 11.97
N LYS A 116 3.27 -7.39 12.86
CA LYS A 116 2.16 -8.06 13.57
C LYS A 116 1.15 -8.67 12.61
N TYR A 117 0.84 -7.98 11.51
CA TYR A 117 -0.09 -8.43 10.48
C TYR A 117 0.62 -9.05 9.28
N ASN A 118 1.85 -9.53 9.46
CA ASN A 118 2.61 -10.30 8.48
C ASN A 118 2.73 -9.67 7.09
N GLN A 119 2.70 -8.34 6.98
CA GLN A 119 2.79 -7.62 5.72
C GLN A 119 4.22 -7.63 5.17
N ASP A 120 4.38 -7.71 3.85
CA ASP A 120 5.70 -7.67 3.21
C ASP A 120 6.38 -6.32 3.50
N SER A 121 5.59 -5.26 3.35
CA SER A 121 6.05 -3.90 3.57
C SER A 121 4.90 -2.98 3.99
N VAL A 122 5.28 -1.86 4.58
CA VAL A 122 4.40 -0.73 4.88
C VAL A 122 4.95 0.52 4.21
N ILE A 123 4.07 1.45 3.88
CA ILE A 123 4.49 2.76 3.37
C ILE A 123 4.42 3.75 4.51
N TYR A 124 5.49 4.51 4.71
CA TYR A 124 5.57 5.56 5.71
C TYR A 124 6.00 6.86 5.03
N VAL A 125 5.24 7.93 5.24
CA VAL A 125 5.54 9.27 4.76
C VAL A 125 5.54 10.20 5.95
N LYS A 126 6.72 10.67 6.36
CA LYS A 126 6.84 11.63 7.47
C LYS A 126 6.25 12.98 7.06
N GLN A 127 6.63 13.47 5.89
CA GLN A 127 6.09 14.69 5.30
C GLN A 127 6.33 14.63 3.79
N ALA A 128 5.50 15.32 3.03
CA ALA A 128 5.67 15.37 1.58
C ALA A 128 6.60 16.48 1.10
N LEU A 129 7.00 17.46 1.93
CA LEU A 129 7.98 18.49 1.52
C LEU A 129 8.93 18.92 2.68
N PRO A 130 10.25 18.69 2.58
CA PRO A 130 10.89 17.76 1.64
C PRO A 130 10.36 16.34 1.82
N VAL A 131 10.12 15.63 0.70
CA VAL A 131 9.57 14.26 0.70
C VAL A 131 10.47 13.36 1.54
N VAL A 132 9.90 12.77 2.58
CA VAL A 132 10.51 11.64 3.29
C VAL A 132 9.49 10.51 3.23
N GLN A 133 9.56 9.76 2.13
CA GLN A 133 8.69 8.64 1.81
C GLN A 133 9.52 7.37 1.78
N GLN A 134 9.08 6.35 2.52
CA GLN A 134 9.76 5.07 2.61
C GLN A 134 8.77 3.93 2.40
N LEU A 135 9.16 2.95 1.59
CA LEU A 135 8.58 1.61 1.62
C LEU A 135 9.46 0.79 2.54
N ILE A 136 8.94 0.41 3.71
CA ILE A 136 9.69 -0.27 4.76
C ILE A 136 9.30 -1.74 4.75
N TYR A 137 10.25 -2.63 4.52
CA TYR A 137 10.01 -4.07 4.55
C TYR A 137 9.90 -4.56 5.98
N THR A 138 8.78 -5.18 6.30
CA THR A 138 8.42 -5.63 7.64
C THR A 138 8.54 -7.14 7.80
N THR A 139 8.51 -7.91 6.72
CA THR A 139 8.70 -9.36 6.78
C THR A 139 9.55 -9.88 5.62
N GLY A 140 9.82 -11.18 5.60
CA GLY A 140 10.57 -11.82 4.53
C GLY A 140 12.08 -11.49 4.52
N PRO A 141 12.78 -11.82 3.43
CA PRO A 141 14.25 -11.72 3.34
C PRO A 141 14.80 -10.28 3.42
N LEU A 142 13.94 -9.28 3.22
CA LEU A 142 14.27 -7.86 3.22
C LEU A 142 13.89 -7.16 4.53
N ASN A 143 13.39 -7.90 5.53
CA ASN A 143 12.93 -7.30 6.79
C ASN A 143 13.98 -6.36 7.40
N GLY A 144 13.52 -5.18 7.84
CA GLY A 144 14.35 -4.14 8.46
C GLY A 144 15.03 -3.21 7.47
N THR A 145 14.88 -3.46 6.16
CA THR A 145 15.36 -2.57 5.09
C THR A 145 14.24 -1.68 4.57
N TYR A 146 14.58 -0.67 3.77
CA TYR A 146 13.60 0.22 3.15
C TYR A 146 14.07 0.73 1.79
N VAL A 147 13.12 1.23 1.01
CA VAL A 147 13.31 1.93 -0.27
C VAL A 147 12.81 3.36 -0.11
N GLU A 148 13.63 4.33 -0.47
CA GLU A 148 13.23 5.74 -0.49
C GLU A 148 12.31 6.03 -1.69
N GLY A 149 11.44 7.01 -1.52
CA GLY A 149 10.52 7.46 -2.55
C GLY A 149 10.56 8.96 -2.80
N GLN A 150 10.07 9.34 -3.97
CA GLN A 150 10.07 10.70 -4.52
C GLN A 150 8.71 11.38 -4.33
N GLY A 151 7.78 10.75 -3.62
CA GLY A 151 6.51 11.31 -3.20
C GLY A 151 5.34 10.68 -3.94
N TYR A 152 4.29 11.46 -4.14
CA TYR A 152 3.05 11.00 -4.75
C TYR A 152 2.74 11.78 -6.02
N LYS A 153 1.93 11.17 -6.89
CA LYS A 153 1.34 11.84 -8.06
C LYS A 153 -0.14 11.51 -8.13
N ILE A 154 -1.00 12.53 -8.15
CA ILE A 154 -2.43 12.36 -8.42
C ILE A 154 -2.59 11.89 -9.87
N LEU A 155 -3.43 10.87 -10.06
CA LEU A 155 -3.72 10.31 -11.37
C LEU A 155 -5.06 10.87 -11.85
N THR A 156 -5.06 11.43 -13.05
CA THR A 156 -6.24 12.04 -13.68
C THR A 156 -6.83 11.19 -14.81
N THR A 157 -6.22 10.03 -15.07
CA THR A 157 -6.62 9.07 -16.10
C THR A 157 -6.74 7.70 -15.47
N ASP A 158 -7.63 6.87 -16.03
CA ASP A 158 -7.79 5.50 -15.57
C ASP A 158 -6.49 4.71 -15.76
N VAL A 159 -5.92 4.28 -14.65
CA VAL A 159 -4.78 3.36 -14.61
C VAL A 159 -5.26 2.00 -14.13
N THR A 160 -4.66 0.95 -14.68
CA THR A 160 -5.03 -0.43 -14.35
C THR A 160 -4.10 -1.06 -13.32
N ASP A 161 -3.02 -0.37 -12.93
CA ASP A 161 -2.06 -0.85 -11.95
C ASP A 161 -1.19 0.27 -11.35
N ASN A 162 -0.49 -0.06 -10.27
CA ASN A 162 0.44 0.78 -9.52
C ASN A 162 -0.21 2.06 -8.96
N TYR A 163 -1.35 1.90 -8.29
CA TYR A 163 -2.07 3.02 -7.69
C TYR A 163 -2.68 2.68 -6.33
N SER A 164 -2.94 3.73 -5.56
CA SER A 164 -3.78 3.75 -4.37
C SER A 164 -5.02 4.59 -4.65
N SER A 165 -6.16 4.13 -4.15
CA SER A 165 -7.46 4.74 -4.38
C SER A 165 -8.17 4.95 -3.04
N VAL A 166 -8.58 6.19 -2.77
CA VAL A 166 -9.26 6.58 -1.53
C VAL A 166 -10.67 7.06 -1.87
N GLN A 167 -11.68 6.40 -1.29
CA GLN A 167 -13.07 6.83 -1.43
C GLN A 167 -13.32 8.11 -0.62
N LEU A 168 -13.73 9.18 -1.30
CA LEU A 168 -14.03 10.48 -0.69
C LEU A 168 -15.52 10.66 -0.38
N CYS A 169 -16.40 10.05 -1.17
CA CYS A 169 -17.84 9.88 -0.93
C CYS A 169 -18.37 8.81 -1.90
N SER A 170 -19.66 8.43 -1.83
CA SER A 170 -20.22 7.26 -2.54
C SER A 170 -19.83 7.10 -4.01
N ASN A 171 -19.58 8.21 -4.74
CA ASN A 171 -19.24 8.19 -6.16
C ASN A 171 -17.96 8.97 -6.51
N VAL A 172 -17.18 9.40 -5.50
CA VAL A 172 -15.96 10.18 -5.73
C VAL A 172 -14.79 9.47 -5.07
N THR A 173 -13.76 9.27 -5.86
CA THR A 173 -12.53 8.60 -5.48
C THR A 173 -11.36 9.44 -5.93
N LEU A 174 -10.33 9.53 -5.10
CA LEU A 174 -9.05 10.12 -5.49
C LEU A 174 -8.03 9.01 -5.64
N THR A 175 -7.41 8.97 -6.81
CA THR A 175 -6.38 7.99 -7.16
C THR A 175 -5.03 8.67 -7.22
N PHE A 176 -4.02 8.05 -6.62
CA PHE A 176 -2.64 8.50 -6.67
C PHE A 176 -1.68 7.33 -6.77
N THR A 177 -0.45 7.60 -7.23
CA THR A 177 0.66 6.63 -7.20
C THR A 177 1.77 7.15 -6.31
N LEU A 178 2.64 6.23 -5.87
CA LEU A 178 3.78 6.49 -5.00
C LEU A 178 5.03 6.04 -5.74
N ASN A 179 6.01 6.93 -5.83
CA ASN A 179 7.18 6.72 -6.69
C ASN A 179 8.37 6.30 -5.84
N PHE A 180 8.76 5.03 -5.88
CA PHE A 180 9.90 4.49 -5.12
C PHE A 180 11.12 4.26 -6.01
N ASP A 181 12.32 4.55 -5.49
CA ASP A 181 13.59 4.33 -6.18
C ASP A 181 14.15 2.93 -5.90
N PHE A 182 13.63 1.95 -6.62
CA PHE A 182 14.09 0.56 -6.51
C PHE A 182 15.48 0.34 -7.12
N GLU A 183 15.96 1.22 -8.03
CA GLU A 183 17.27 1.08 -8.67
C GLU A 183 18.41 1.37 -7.68
N GLN A 184 18.24 2.38 -6.84
CA GLN A 184 19.20 2.72 -5.79
C GLN A 184 19.33 1.58 -4.75
N MET A 185 18.23 0.92 -4.41
CA MET A 185 18.21 -0.23 -3.50
C MET A 185 19.06 -1.41 -4.04
N ILE A 186 18.94 -1.72 -5.33
CA ILE A 186 19.72 -2.79 -5.98
C ILE A 186 21.22 -2.46 -5.93
N THR A 187 21.57 -1.20 -6.23
CA THR A 187 22.97 -0.74 -6.26
C THR A 187 23.61 -0.82 -4.87
N ASN A 188 22.89 -0.39 -3.84
CA ASN A 188 23.37 -0.45 -2.45
C ASN A 188 23.50 -1.89 -1.92
N ASN A 189 22.63 -2.82 -2.36
CA ASN A 189 22.68 -4.22 -1.93
C ASN A 189 23.68 -5.09 -2.73
N ASN A 190 24.09 -4.67 -3.92
CA ASN A 190 25.14 -5.34 -4.70
C ASN A 190 26.53 -5.29 -4.05
N THR A 191 26.72 -4.50 -2.99
CA THR A 191 27.96 -4.48 -2.19
C THR A 191 27.97 -5.42 -0.97
N LYS A 192 26.86 -6.12 -0.67
CA LYS A 192 26.76 -7.08 0.46
C LYS A 192 26.23 -8.46 0.02
N THR A 193 27.05 -9.49 0.20
CA THR A 193 26.96 -10.88 -0.31
C THR A 193 25.66 -11.67 -0.08
N LYS A 194 25.44 -12.67 -0.97
CA LYS A 194 24.51 -13.82 -0.96
C LYS A 194 22.98 -13.58 -0.89
N THR A 195 22.49 -12.50 -0.28
CA THR A 195 21.05 -12.12 -0.36
C THR A 195 20.67 -11.57 -1.76
N GLN A 196 21.69 -11.34 -2.59
CA GLN A 196 21.60 -10.65 -3.89
C GLN A 196 20.81 -11.38 -4.99
N GLN A 197 20.69 -12.71 -4.96
CA GLN A 197 20.00 -13.44 -6.04
C GLN A 197 18.47 -13.37 -5.94
N LEU A 198 17.90 -13.42 -4.72
CA LEU A 198 16.45 -13.27 -4.51
C LEU A 198 15.99 -11.81 -4.68
N ILE A 199 16.76 -10.85 -4.17
CA ILE A 199 16.45 -9.41 -4.29
C ILE A 199 16.50 -8.98 -5.76
N LYS A 200 17.49 -9.46 -6.51
CA LYS A 200 17.58 -9.24 -7.96
C LYS A 200 16.35 -9.80 -8.67
N HIS A 201 15.83 -10.97 -8.29
CA HIS A 201 14.63 -11.54 -8.91
C HIS A 201 13.34 -10.75 -8.59
N HIS A 202 13.11 -10.38 -7.32
CA HIS A 202 11.92 -9.59 -6.93
C HIS A 202 11.94 -8.18 -7.49
N ALA A 203 13.07 -7.48 -7.40
CA ALA A 203 13.22 -6.14 -7.93
C ALA A 203 13.21 -6.12 -9.47
N GLN A 204 13.80 -7.13 -10.14
CA GLN A 204 13.70 -7.25 -11.60
C GLN A 204 12.29 -7.58 -12.06
N ASN A 205 11.50 -8.35 -11.30
CA ASN A 205 10.10 -8.62 -11.67
C ASN A 205 9.24 -7.36 -11.52
N ARG A 206 9.36 -6.62 -10.41
CA ARG A 206 8.66 -5.34 -10.23
C ARG A 206 9.10 -4.29 -11.27
N MET A 207 10.40 -4.14 -11.53
CA MET A 207 10.90 -3.21 -12.56
C MET A 207 10.52 -3.63 -13.98
N ARG A 208 10.59 -4.92 -14.33
CA ARG A 208 10.16 -5.40 -15.67
C ARG A 208 8.67 -5.16 -15.89
N ASN A 209 7.84 -5.28 -14.86
CA ASN A 209 6.43 -4.96 -14.94
C ASN A 209 6.19 -3.45 -15.11
N GLN A 210 6.92 -2.60 -14.39
CA GLN A 210 6.85 -1.14 -14.56
C GLN A 210 7.35 -0.69 -15.95
N LEU A 211 8.50 -1.19 -16.42
CA LEU A 211 9.07 -0.86 -17.74
C LEU A 211 8.20 -1.33 -18.91
N ARG A 212 7.58 -2.51 -18.81
CA ARG A 212 6.64 -3.02 -19.83
C ARG A 212 5.37 -2.18 -19.92
N LYS A 213 4.98 -1.50 -18.84
CA LYS A 213 3.78 -0.64 -18.80
C LYS A 213 4.07 0.77 -19.31
N SER A 214 5.24 1.33 -19.05
CA SER A 214 5.67 2.61 -19.64
C SER A 214 5.83 2.55 -21.17
N ILE A 215 6.20 1.39 -21.74
CA ILE A 215 6.33 1.22 -23.20
C ILE A 215 4.96 1.12 -23.90
N ARG A 216 3.90 0.66 -23.21
CA ARG A 216 2.54 0.58 -23.77
C ARG A 216 1.75 1.89 -23.76
N LEU A 217 2.24 2.92 -23.08
CA LEU A 217 1.60 4.25 -23.02
C LEU A 217 2.15 5.23 -24.08
N VAL A 218 3.04 4.78 -24.96
CA VAL A 218 3.69 5.58 -26.01
C VAL A 218 3.32 5.08 -27.43
N HIS A 219 2.40 4.13 -27.55
CA HIS A 219 1.89 3.62 -28.83
C HIS A 219 0.37 3.66 -28.90
#